data_AF-A0AAW9A0A4-F1
#
_entry.id   AF-A0AAW9A0A4-F1
#
_cell.length_a   1.000
_cell.length_b   1.000
_cell.length_c   1.000
_cell.angle_alpha   90.00
_cell.angle_beta   90.00
_cell.angle_gamma   90.00
#
_symmetry.space_group_name_H-M   'P 1'
#
loop_
_entity.id
_entity.type
_entity.pdbx_description
1 polymer ?
#
loop_
_entity_poly.entity_id
_entity_poly.type
_entity_poly.pdbx_seq_one_letter_code
_entity_poly.pdbx_strand_id
1 'polypeptide(L)'
;MTILYRMKNPHTNQYFCKSADLIDEAPLEYSLVYTEETAQKIIHDANVMGKLLFDHLGYKEEFKGYILEEASLDSIQIPEEWKPYVERIARIDHISIAEAQKVFRQELVDYWDKWAMYDPFTVSSQ
;
A
#
# COMPACT_ATOMS: atom_id res chain seq x y z
N MET A 1 -17.10 8.14 -3.24
CA MET A 1 -15.72 8.60 -3.08
C MET A 1 -15.04 7.55 -2.23
N THR A 2 -14.09 6.81 -2.77
CA THR A 2 -13.43 5.73 -2.03
C THR A 2 -12.41 6.35 -1.10
N ILE A 3 -12.52 6.08 0.20
CA ILE A 3 -11.53 6.53 1.18
C ILE A 3 -10.35 5.57 1.12
N LEU A 4 -9.14 6.14 1.05
CA LEU A 4 -7.90 5.38 0.95
C LEU A 4 -7.12 5.52 2.25
N TYR A 5 -6.35 4.49 2.59
CA TYR A 5 -5.57 4.46 3.82
C TYR A 5 -4.16 3.91 3.61
N ARG A 6 -3.25 4.39 4.45
CA ARG A 6 -1.95 3.79 4.72
C ARG A 6 -1.92 3.25 6.13
N MET A 7 -1.09 2.25 6.37
CA MET A 7 -0.87 1.69 7.71
C MET A 7 0.39 2.29 8.31
N LYS A 8 0.23 3.25 9.21
CA LYS A 8 1.33 4.04 9.77
C LYS A 8 1.71 3.58 11.15
N ASN A 9 3.00 3.43 11.42
CA ASN A 9 3.50 3.25 12.77
C ASN A 9 3.62 4.62 13.45
N PRO A 10 2.87 4.89 14.54
CA PRO A 10 2.91 6.17 15.22
C PRO A 10 4.24 6.44 15.95
N HIS A 11 5.05 5.41 16.21
CA HIS A 11 6.33 5.53 16.89
C HIS A 11 7.47 5.89 15.94
N THR A 12 7.60 5.16 14.83
CA THR A 12 8.68 5.38 13.86
C THR A 12 8.33 6.36 12.76
N ASN A 13 7.04 6.71 12.63
CA ASN A 13 6.49 7.52 11.55
C ASN A 13 6.76 6.92 10.15
N GLN A 14 6.90 5.59 10.10
CA GLN A 14 7.03 4.79 8.89
C GLN A 14 5.74 4.01 8.62
N TYR A 15 5.69 3.32 7.48
CA TYR A 15 4.49 2.65 6.98
C TYR A 15 4.72 1.16 6.79
N PHE A 16 3.68 0.37 7.04
CA PHE A 16 3.74 -1.08 6.88
C PHE A 16 3.95 -1.47 5.42
N CYS A 17 5.09 -2.11 5.16
CA CYS A 17 5.57 -2.67 3.90
C CYS A 17 5.72 -1.68 2.74
N LYS A 18 6.73 -1.96 1.90
CA LYS A 18 6.92 -1.26 0.60
C LYS A 18 6.37 -2.03 -0.60
N SER A 19 6.14 -3.33 -0.42
CA SER A 19 5.76 -4.28 -1.46
C SER A 19 5.26 -5.58 -0.82
N ALA A 20 4.49 -6.34 -1.58
CA ALA A 20 4.03 -7.69 -1.25
C ALA A 20 5.11 -8.64 -0.70
N ASP A 21 6.31 -8.60 -1.27
CA ASP A 21 7.35 -9.61 -1.02
C ASP A 21 8.24 -9.32 0.20
N LEU A 22 8.03 -8.18 0.88
CA LEU A 22 8.89 -7.74 1.97
C LEU A 22 8.07 -7.19 3.14
N ILE A 23 8.14 -7.89 4.27
CA ILE A 23 7.67 -7.40 5.56
C ILE A 23 8.74 -6.46 6.12
N ASP A 24 8.47 -5.16 6.08
CA ASP A 24 9.37 -4.11 6.58
C ASP A 24 8.56 -2.85 6.94
N GLU A 25 9.22 -1.84 7.48
CA GLU A 25 8.72 -0.47 7.52
C GLU A 25 9.33 0.37 6.39
N ALA A 26 8.51 1.20 5.76
CA ALA A 26 8.89 2.02 4.62
C ALA A 26 8.62 3.50 4.88
N PRO A 27 9.42 4.43 4.32
CA PRO A 27 9.07 5.84 4.33
C PRO A 27 7.83 6.10 3.46
N LEU A 28 7.25 7.29 3.60
CA LEU A 28 6.02 7.69 2.89
C LEU A 28 6.12 7.47 1.38
N GLU A 29 7.28 7.73 0.77
CA GLU A 29 7.46 7.62 -0.69
C GLU A 29 7.21 6.20 -1.23
N TYR A 30 7.44 5.18 -0.39
CA TYR A 30 7.26 3.77 -0.75
C TYR A 30 6.08 3.13 -0.03
N SER A 31 5.27 3.91 0.68
CA SER A 31 4.12 3.41 1.42
C SER A 31 3.05 2.86 0.48
N LEU A 32 2.52 1.69 0.83
CA LEU A 32 1.38 1.11 0.14
C LEU A 32 0.08 1.79 0.58
N VAL A 33 -0.83 1.95 -0.37
CA VAL A 33 -2.15 2.56 -0.17
C VAL A 33 -3.23 1.55 -0.54
N TYR A 34 -4.22 1.42 0.33
CA TYR A 34 -5.32 0.48 0.22
C TYR A 34 -6.66 1.19 0.28
N THR A 35 -7.71 0.56 -0.22
CA THR A 35 -9.08 0.99 0.11
C THR A 35 -9.41 0.74 1.58
N GLU A 36 -10.39 1.46 2.11
CA GLU A 36 -10.88 1.26 3.48
C GLU A 36 -11.21 -0.20 3.81
N GLU A 37 -11.91 -0.88 2.90
CA GLU A 37 -12.32 -2.28 3.10
C GLU A 37 -11.09 -3.20 3.25
N THR A 38 -10.13 -3.08 2.34
CA THR A 38 -8.88 -3.85 2.38
C THR A 38 -8.08 -3.54 3.63
N ALA A 39 -7.92 -2.25 3.96
CA ALA A 39 -7.17 -1.82 5.12
C ALA A 39 -7.76 -2.38 6.42
N GLN A 40 -9.07 -2.34 6.59
CA GLN A 40 -9.75 -2.90 7.76
C GLN A 40 -9.58 -4.42 7.87
N LYS A 41 -9.50 -5.13 6.74
CA LYS A 41 -9.32 -6.58 6.72
C LYS A 41 -7.90 -7.00 7.10
N ILE A 42 -6.88 -6.31 6.60
CA ILE A 42 -5.48 -6.75 6.76
C ILE A 42 -4.78 -6.11 7.98
N ILE A 43 -5.36 -5.11 8.62
CA ILE A 43 -4.71 -4.38 9.74
C ILE A 43 -4.34 -5.29 10.91
N HIS A 44 -5.13 -6.33 11.17
CA HIS A 44 -4.82 -7.29 12.22
C HIS A 44 -3.53 -8.05 11.91
N ASP A 45 -3.44 -8.64 10.72
CA ASP A 45 -2.28 -9.41 10.29
C ASP A 45 -1.05 -8.51 10.11
N ALA A 46 -1.23 -7.29 9.61
CA ALA A 46 -0.19 -6.27 9.57
C ALA A 46 0.38 -5.99 10.97
N ASN A 47 -0.47 -5.88 11.99
CA ASN A 47 -0.03 -5.69 13.38
C ASN A 47 0.71 -6.91 13.94
N VAL A 48 0.27 -8.13 13.62
CA VAL A 48 0.98 -9.36 14.02
C VAL A 48 2.37 -9.39 13.38
N MET A 49 2.46 -9.14 12.06
CA MET A 49 3.73 -9.11 11.33
C MET A 49 4.65 -7.98 11.83
N GLY A 50 4.12 -6.78 12.03
CA GLY A 50 4.85 -5.64 12.57
C GLY A 50 5.41 -5.91 13.97
N LYS A 51 4.65 -6.57 14.84
CA LYS A 51 5.13 -6.99 16.15
C LYS A 51 6.32 -7.94 16.06
N LEU A 52 6.24 -8.94 15.18
CA LEU A 52 7.35 -9.88 14.94
C LEU A 52 8.60 -9.17 14.42
N LEU A 53 8.44 -8.23 13.49
CA LEU A 53 9.54 -7.39 12.99
C LEU A 53 10.17 -6.56 14.12
N PHE A 54 9.34 -5.90 14.95
CA PHE A 54 9.80 -5.08 16.07
C PHE A 54 10.62 -5.87 17.09
N ASP A 55 10.13 -7.07 17.43
CA ASP A 55 10.80 -7.97 18.35
C ASP A 55 12.13 -8.47 17.77
N HIS A 56 12.17 -8.77 16.46
CA HIS A 56 13.38 -9.17 15.76
C HIS A 56 14.45 -8.07 15.73
N LEU A 57 14.04 -6.81 15.49
CA LEU A 57 14.95 -5.66 15.49
C LEU A 57 15.43 -5.26 16.90
N GLY A 58 14.85 -5.84 17.95
CA GLY A 58 15.27 -5.60 19.33
C GLY A 58 14.85 -4.23 19.86
N TYR A 59 13.75 -3.66 19.35
CA TYR A 59 13.19 -2.44 19.91
C TYR A 59 12.80 -2.67 21.38
N LYS A 60 13.23 -1.75 22.26
CA LYS A 60 12.94 -1.82 23.70
C LYS A 60 11.52 -1.35 24.03
N GLU A 61 10.91 -0.60 23.13
CA GLU A 61 9.57 -0.07 23.31
C GLU A 61 8.51 -1.07 22.86
N GLU A 62 7.35 -0.99 23.49
CA GLU A 62 6.20 -1.81 23.10
C GLU A 62 5.66 -1.32 21.76
N PHE A 63 5.60 -2.23 20.78
CA PHE A 63 4.93 -1.98 19.50
C PHE A 63 3.44 -1.70 19.72
N LYS A 64 3.01 -0.48 19.37
CA LYS A 64 1.64 0.01 19.60
C LYS A 64 0.64 -0.37 18.50
N GLY A 65 1.11 -1.01 17.44
CA GLY A 65 0.33 -1.28 16.25
C GLY A 65 0.35 -0.13 15.25
N TYR A 66 0.13 -0.47 13.98
CA TYR A 66 -0.16 0.45 12.91
C TYR A 66 -1.55 1.07 13.08
N ILE A 67 -1.66 2.34 12.72
CA ILE A 67 -2.91 3.09 12.62
C ILE A 67 -3.26 3.35 11.15
N LEU A 68 -4.54 3.51 10.85
CA LEU A 68 -4.99 3.91 9.52
C LEU A 68 -4.84 5.42 9.35
N GLU A 69 -3.94 5.85 8.47
CA GLU A 69 -3.77 7.25 8.05
C GLU A 69 -4.47 7.46 6.71
N GLU A 70 -5.37 8.45 6.63
CA GLU A 70 -6.07 8.76 5.38
C GLU A 70 -5.08 9.16 4.28
N ALA A 71 -5.39 8.71 3.07
CA ALA A 71 -4.60 8.93 1.86
C ALA A 71 -5.47 9.46 0.73
N SER A 72 -4.81 10.08 -0.24
CA SER A 72 -5.41 10.42 -1.54
C SER A 72 -4.58 9.80 -2.66
N LEU A 73 -5.17 9.59 -3.84
CA LEU A 73 -4.42 9.14 -5.01
C LEU A 73 -3.23 10.07 -5.29
N ASP A 74 -3.44 11.39 -5.24
CA ASP A 74 -2.39 12.37 -5.52
C ASP A 74 -1.24 12.35 -4.50
N SER A 75 -1.45 11.75 -3.31
CA SER A 75 -0.38 11.55 -2.32
C SER A 75 0.54 10.36 -2.63
N ILE A 76 0.17 9.48 -3.58
CA ILE A 76 1.01 8.36 -4.01
C ILE A 76 2.12 8.90 -4.92
N GLN A 77 3.36 8.75 -4.45
CA GLN A 77 4.55 9.09 -5.22
C GLN A 77 4.72 8.09 -6.35
N ILE A 78 5.04 8.60 -7.56
CA ILE A 78 5.39 7.77 -8.71
C ILE A 78 6.90 7.94 -8.89
N PRO A 79 7.70 6.91 -8.54
CA PRO A 79 9.14 6.95 -8.74
C PRO A 79 9.53 7.14 -10.20
N GLU A 80 10.75 7.63 -10.45
CA GLU A 80 11.26 7.93 -11.79
C GLU A 80 11.22 6.69 -12.70
N GLU A 81 11.52 5.52 -12.13
CA GLU A 81 11.49 4.23 -12.81
C GLU A 81 10.10 3.84 -13.34
N TRP A 82 9.03 4.45 -12.82
CA TRP A 82 7.66 4.18 -13.24
C TRP A 82 7.15 5.17 -14.30
N LYS A 83 7.90 6.24 -14.60
CA LYS A 83 7.52 7.20 -15.66
C LYS A 83 7.22 6.54 -17.01
N PRO A 84 7.99 5.55 -17.51
CA PRO A 84 7.67 4.90 -18.78
C PRO A 84 6.30 4.23 -18.82
N TYR A 85 5.78 3.77 -17.67
CA TYR A 85 4.44 3.18 -17.57
C TYR A 85 3.35 4.26 -17.69
N VAL A 86 3.54 5.39 -17.01
CA VAL A 86 2.64 6.55 -17.10
C VAL A 86 2.60 7.10 -18.52
N GLU A 87 3.75 7.28 -19.16
CA GLU A 87 3.84 7.74 -20.55
C GLU A 87 3.16 6.78 -21.53
N ARG A 88 3.25 5.47 -21.27
CA ARG A 88 2.55 4.45 -22.06
C ARG A 88 1.04 4.58 -21.94
N ILE A 89 0.50 4.76 -20.72
CA ILE A 89 -0.93 4.96 -20.48
C ILE A 89 -1.40 6.22 -21.23
N ALA A 90 -0.71 7.35 -21.06
CA ALA A 90 -1.04 8.60 -21.74
C ALA A 90 -1.10 8.44 -23.27
N ARG A 91 -0.15 7.69 -23.85
CA ARG A 91 -0.10 7.44 -25.29
C ARG A 91 -1.22 6.54 -25.79
N ILE A 92 -1.53 5.45 -25.08
CA ILE A 92 -2.55 4.47 -25.49
C ILE A 92 -3.95 5.06 -25.35
N ASP A 93 -4.22 5.70 -24.21
CA ASP A 93 -5.55 6.19 -23.88
C ASP A 93 -5.80 7.60 -24.43
N HIS A 94 -4.81 8.21 -25.07
CA HIS A 94 -4.85 9.55 -25.63
C HIS A 94 -5.23 10.63 -24.59
N ILE A 95 -4.71 10.50 -23.38
CA ILE A 95 -4.95 11.41 -22.25
C ILE A 95 -3.69 12.20 -21.87
N SER A 96 -3.85 13.24 -21.05
CA SER A 96 -2.71 14.00 -20.54
C SER A 96 -1.85 13.16 -19.59
N ILE A 97 -0.57 13.53 -19.41
CA ILE A 97 0.31 12.89 -18.43
C ILE A 97 -0.29 12.98 -17.01
N ALA A 98 -0.93 14.11 -16.66
CA ALA A 98 -1.54 14.28 -15.35
C ALA A 98 -2.71 13.31 -15.11
N GLU A 99 -3.53 13.07 -16.14
CA GLU A 99 -4.61 12.07 -16.07
C GLU A 99 -4.05 10.65 -16.04
N ALA A 100 -3.03 10.35 -16.84
CA ALA A 100 -2.36 9.05 -16.82
C ALA A 100 -1.72 8.74 -15.46
N GLN A 101 -1.17 9.75 -14.76
CA GLN A 101 -0.69 9.58 -13.38
C GLN A 101 -1.82 9.17 -12.43
N LYS A 102 -3.01 9.76 -12.56
CA LYS A 102 -4.17 9.39 -11.74
C LYS A 102 -4.64 7.96 -12.03
N VAL A 103 -4.70 7.58 -13.31
CA VAL A 103 -5.03 6.20 -13.72
C VAL A 103 -4.02 5.23 -13.14
N PHE A 104 -2.72 5.49 -13.32
CA PHE A 104 -1.67 4.61 -12.81
C PHE A 104 -1.70 4.46 -11.29
N ARG A 105 -1.96 5.54 -10.54
CA ARG A 105 -2.13 5.49 -9.08
C ARG A 105 -3.32 4.63 -8.66
N GLN A 106 -4.42 4.70 -9.40
CA GLN A 106 -5.58 3.84 -9.15
C GLN A 106 -5.23 2.37 -9.45
N GLU A 107 -4.55 2.09 -10.56
CA GLU A 107 -4.09 0.73 -10.88
C GLU A 107 -3.17 0.15 -9.81
N LEU A 108 -2.31 0.98 -9.19
CA LEU A 108 -1.48 0.56 -8.06
C LEU A 108 -2.32 0.18 -6.85
N VAL A 109 -3.30 1.01 -6.47
CA VAL A 109 -4.23 0.70 -5.37
C VAL A 109 -4.97 -0.61 -5.65
N ASP A 110 -5.53 -0.76 -6.86
CA ASP A 110 -6.29 -1.94 -7.25
C ASP A 110 -5.42 -3.21 -7.22
N TYR A 111 -4.15 -3.10 -7.64
CA TYR A 111 -3.19 -4.19 -7.57
C TYR A 111 -2.88 -4.62 -6.13
N TRP A 112 -2.59 -3.66 -5.25
CA TRP A 112 -2.28 -3.95 -3.85
C TRP A 112 -3.48 -4.47 -3.08
N ASP A 113 -4.66 -3.94 -3.34
CA ASP A 113 -5.91 -4.46 -2.79
C ASP A 113 -6.13 -5.92 -3.21
N LYS A 114 -5.99 -6.23 -4.50
CA LYS A 114 -6.13 -7.60 -5.00
C LYS A 114 -5.11 -8.54 -4.36
N TRP A 115 -3.87 -8.10 -4.19
CA TRP A 115 -2.84 -8.90 -3.55
C TRP A 115 -3.15 -9.15 -2.07
N ALA A 116 -3.50 -8.10 -1.33
CA ALA A 116 -3.80 -8.16 0.09
C ALA A 116 -5.05 -9.01 0.40
N MET A 117 -6.00 -9.02 -0.54
CA MET A 117 -7.24 -9.79 -0.47
C MET A 117 -7.14 -11.18 -1.10
N TYR A 118 -5.98 -11.57 -1.63
CA TYR A 118 -5.82 -12.85 -2.31
C TYR A 118 -5.91 -14.01 -1.31
N ASP A 119 -7.00 -14.77 -1.39
CA ASP A 119 -7.16 -16.04 -0.69
C ASP A 119 -7.00 -17.21 -1.68
N PRO A 120 -5.88 -17.95 -1.65
CA PRO A 120 -5.65 -19.07 -2.56
C PRO A 120 -6.65 -20.23 -2.38
N PHE A 121 -7.40 -20.27 -1.27
CA PHE A 121 -8.34 -21.34 -0.94
C PHE A 121 -9.80 -21.00 -1.25
N THR A 122 -10.09 -19.77 -1.72
CA THR A 122 -11.42 -19.42 -2.22
C THR A 122 -11.67 -19.85 -3.67
N VAL A 123 -10.62 -20.29 -4.38
CA VAL A 123 -10.75 -20.89 -5.72
C VAL A 123 -11.06 -22.38 -5.62
N SER A 124 -12.21 -22.73 -5.06
CA SER A 124 -12.75 -24.10 -5.14
C SER A 124 -14.26 -24.10 -5.11
N SER A 125 -14.88 -23.86 -6.28
CA SER A 125 -16.19 -24.44 -6.67
C SER A 125 -16.56 -23.96 -8.08
N GLN A 126 -15.94 -24.57 -9.09
CA GLN A 126 -16.57 -24.81 -10.39
C GLN A 126 -16.27 -26.23 -10.83
#